data_AF-A0A1V9DJ55-F1
#
_entry.id   AF-A0A1V9DJ55-F1
#
_cell.length_a   1.000
_cell.length_b   1.000
_cell.length_c   1.000
_cell.angle_alpha   90.00
_cell.angle_beta   90.00
_cell.angle_gamma   90.00
#
_symmetry.space_group_name_H-M   'P 1'
#
loop_
_entity.id
_entity.type
_entity.pdbx_description
1 polymer ?
#
loop_
_entity_poly.entity_id
_entity_poly.type
_entity_poly.pdbx_seq_one_letter_code
_entity_poly.pdbx_strand_id
1 'polypeptide(L)'
;MKNLSETDLERIGDEVDAMMERHKINPLMTALCAFLPKHFDYPAIEMVDEDDEQYEAAENFLRDALVKVAKREMAIGIWKNKNSYDEVA
;
A
#
# COMPACT_ATOMS: atom_id res chain seq x y z
N MET A 1 -25.55 -1.97 2.16
CA MET A 1 -24.35 -1.11 2.03
C MET A 1 -24.29 -0.60 0.61
N LYS A 2 -24.09 0.71 0.36
CA LYS A 2 -23.70 1.15 -1.00
C LYS A 2 -22.28 0.65 -1.20
N ASN A 3 -22.05 -0.19 -2.19
CA ASN A 3 -20.71 -0.53 -2.64
C ASN A 3 -20.02 0.75 -3.14
N LEU A 4 -18.70 0.84 -2.98
CA LEU A 4 -17.93 1.93 -3.56
C LEU A 4 -18.16 1.95 -5.07
N SER A 5 -18.31 3.15 -5.65
CA SER A 5 -18.41 3.28 -7.10
C SER A 5 -17.06 2.96 -7.75
N GLU A 6 -17.05 2.61 -9.04
CA GLU A 6 -15.81 2.40 -9.79
C GLU A 6 -14.90 3.64 -9.73
N THR A 7 -15.50 4.84 -9.83
CA THR A 7 -14.79 6.12 -9.68
C THR A 7 -14.15 6.31 -8.30
N ASP A 8 -14.81 5.87 -7.21
CA ASP A 8 -14.21 5.91 -5.88
C ASP A 8 -13.04 4.93 -5.75
N LEU A 9 -13.16 3.75 -6.39
CA LEU A 9 -12.11 2.74 -6.38
C LEU A 9 -10.87 3.17 -7.17
N GLU A 10 -11.07 3.85 -8.30
CA GLU A 10 -10.01 4.43 -9.13
C GLU A 10 -9.27 5.53 -8.36
N ARG A 11 -10.02 6.48 -7.77
CA ARG A 11 -9.44 7.56 -6.95
C ARG A 11 -8.62 7.04 -5.76
N ILE A 12 -9.08 5.98 -5.09
CA ILE A 12 -8.29 5.34 -4.03
C ILE A 12 -6.97 4.78 -4.57
N GLY A 13 -7.00 4.17 -5.76
CA GLY A 13 -5.80 3.68 -6.43
C GLY A 13 -4.80 4.82 -6.66
N ASP A 14 -5.27 5.91 -7.29
CA ASP A 14 -4.44 7.08 -7.60
C ASP A 14 -3.86 7.74 -6.34
N GLU A 15 -4.64 7.85 -5.27
CA GLU A 15 -4.18 8.41 -4.00
C GLU A 15 -3.09 7.53 -3.35
N VAL A 16 -3.22 6.20 -3.44
CA VAL A 16 -2.19 5.25 -2.96
C VAL A 16 -0.93 5.36 -3.82
N ASP A 17 -1.07 5.42 -5.13
CA ASP A 17 0.06 5.54 -6.06
C ASP A 17 0.82 6.85 -5.84
N ALA A 18 0.11 7.97 -5.70
CA ALA A 18 0.71 9.26 -5.39
C ALA A 18 1.42 9.28 -4.03
N MET A 19 0.89 8.55 -3.04
CA MET A 19 1.50 8.44 -1.72
C MET A 19 2.78 7.58 -1.76
N MET A 20 2.73 6.42 -2.41
CA MET A 20 3.89 5.55 -2.58
C MET A 20 5.01 6.25 -3.34
N GLU A 21 4.68 6.93 -4.44
CA GLU A 21 5.65 7.67 -5.27
C GLU A 21 6.28 8.84 -4.52
N ARG A 22 5.48 9.61 -3.76
CA ARG A 22 5.97 10.76 -2.97
C ARG A 22 6.96 10.34 -1.89
N HIS A 23 6.70 9.22 -1.24
CA HIS A 23 7.47 8.80 -0.07
C HIS A 23 8.52 7.73 -0.37
N LYS A 24 8.56 7.21 -1.61
CA LYS A 24 9.47 6.13 -2.04
C LYS A 24 9.46 4.97 -1.04
N ILE A 25 8.25 4.56 -0.64
CA ILE A 25 8.03 3.58 0.42
C ILE A 25 8.07 2.18 -0.18
N ASN A 26 9.18 1.45 0.04
CA ASN A 26 9.23 0.00 -0.07
C ASN A 26 9.94 -0.63 1.15
N PRO A 27 9.27 -0.68 2.32
CA PRO A 27 9.83 -1.24 3.55
C PRO A 27 10.12 -2.74 3.44
N LEU A 28 9.47 -3.44 2.49
CA LEU A 28 9.70 -4.86 2.24
C LEU A 28 11.11 -5.08 1.68
N MET A 29 11.50 -4.29 0.68
CA MET A 29 12.86 -4.33 0.13
C MET A 29 13.89 -3.87 1.16
N THR A 30 13.58 -2.85 1.96
CA THR A 30 14.46 -2.44 3.07
C THR A 30 14.72 -3.60 4.05
N ALA A 31 13.68 -4.34 4.42
CA ALA A 31 13.80 -5.50 5.30
C ALA A 31 14.59 -6.64 4.65
N LEU A 32 14.37 -6.88 3.35
CA LEU A 32 15.09 -7.90 2.59
C LEU A 32 16.59 -7.57 2.50
N CYS A 33 16.95 -6.33 2.17
CA CYS A 33 18.33 -5.85 2.13
C CYS A 33 19.02 -5.93 3.51
N ALA A 34 18.27 -5.79 4.61
CA ALA A 34 18.81 -5.97 5.96
C ALA A 34 18.93 -7.45 6.39
N PHE A 35 18.17 -8.35 5.76
CA PHE A 35 18.14 -9.78 6.07
C PHE A 35 19.23 -10.56 5.32
N LEU A 36 19.35 -10.32 4.01
CA LEU A 36 20.22 -11.12 3.14
C LEU A 36 21.70 -11.13 3.58
N PRO A 37 22.34 -9.99 3.94
CA PRO A 37 23.75 -9.97 4.37
C PRO A 37 24.03 -10.72 5.68
N LYS A 38 22.99 -11.08 6.45
CA LYS A 38 23.15 -11.86 7.69
C LYS A 38 23.20 -13.37 7.44
N HIS A 39 22.79 -13.80 6.25
CA HIS A 39 22.59 -15.20 5.92
C HIS A 39 23.36 -15.63 4.67
N PHE A 40 23.84 -14.67 3.89
CA PHE A 40 24.60 -14.88 2.68
C PHE A 40 25.82 -13.93 2.71
N ASP A 41 27.00 -14.45 2.38
CA ASP A 41 28.27 -13.71 2.45
C ASP A 41 28.77 -13.26 1.05
N TYR A 42 27.95 -13.44 0.00
CA TYR A 42 28.39 -13.30 -1.39
C TYR A 42 28.03 -11.95 -2.03
N PRO A 43 28.84 -11.46 -2.99
CA PRO A 43 28.58 -10.21 -3.74
C PRO A 43 27.25 -10.16 -4.48
N ALA A 44 26.60 -11.32 -4.71
CA ALA A 44 25.32 -11.41 -5.40
C ALA A 44 24.16 -10.70 -4.66
N ILE A 45 24.31 -10.45 -3.36
CA ILE A 45 23.31 -9.70 -2.56
C ILE A 45 23.29 -8.22 -2.95
N GLU A 46 24.42 -7.69 -3.40
CA GLU A 46 24.55 -6.30 -3.89
C GLU A 46 23.93 -6.12 -5.28
N MET A 47 23.51 -7.22 -5.93
CA MET A 47 22.83 -7.20 -7.23
C MET A 47 21.29 -7.20 -7.10
N VAL A 48 20.74 -7.30 -5.88
CA VAL A 48 19.30 -7.12 -5.66
C VAL A 48 19.00 -5.62 -5.75
N ASP A 49 18.54 -5.17 -6.91
CA ASP A 49 18.33 -3.77 -7.22
C ASP A 49 16.85 -3.45 -7.56
N GLU A 50 16.58 -2.20 -7.93
CA GLU A 50 15.24 -1.71 -8.28
C GLU A 50 14.72 -2.29 -9.62
N ASP A 51 15.61 -2.89 -10.44
CA ASP A 51 15.28 -3.46 -11.74
C ASP A 51 14.96 -4.98 -11.66
N ASP A 52 15.13 -5.60 -10.49
CA ASP A 52 14.78 -7.00 -10.26
C ASP A 52 13.26 -7.23 -10.20
N GLU A 53 12.78 -8.33 -10.80
CA GLU A 53 11.37 -8.75 -10.76
C GLU A 53 10.82 -8.83 -9.32
N GLN A 54 11.68 -9.13 -8.35
CA GLN A 54 11.34 -9.18 -6.93
C GLN A 54 11.02 -7.80 -6.36
N TYR A 55 11.67 -6.74 -6.84
CA TYR A 55 11.40 -5.36 -6.43
C TYR A 55 10.00 -4.95 -6.89
N GLU A 56 9.68 -5.18 -8.17
CA GLU A 56 8.35 -4.94 -8.73
C GLU A 56 7.26 -5.75 -8.01
N ALA A 57 7.52 -7.03 -7.72
CA ALA A 57 6.58 -7.87 -6.98
C ALA A 57 6.33 -7.36 -5.55
N ALA A 58 7.37 -6.87 -4.87
CA ALA A 58 7.24 -6.29 -3.54
C ALA A 58 6.44 -4.98 -3.56
N GLU A 59 6.68 -4.11 -4.57
CA GLU A 59 5.91 -2.87 -4.74
C GLU A 59 4.43 -3.15 -5.02
N ASN A 60 4.14 -4.07 -5.95
CA ASN A 60 2.78 -4.47 -6.27
C ASN A 60 2.04 -5.05 -5.06
N PHE A 61 2.71 -5.92 -4.28
CA PHE A 61 2.14 -6.46 -3.05
C PHE A 61 1.82 -5.35 -2.04
N LEU A 62 2.74 -4.40 -1.85
CA LEU A 62 2.55 -3.29 -0.93
C LEU A 62 1.40 -2.38 -1.37
N ARG A 63 1.34 -2.04 -2.66
CA ARG A 63 0.25 -1.25 -3.26
C ARG A 63 -1.10 -1.90 -2.99
N ASP A 64 -1.23 -3.19 -3.27
CA ASP A 64 -2.47 -3.94 -3.03
C ASP A 64 -2.89 -3.94 -1.56
N ALA A 65 -1.93 -4.05 -0.64
CA ALA A 65 -2.21 -3.97 0.79
C ALA A 65 -2.72 -2.59 1.19
N LEU A 66 -2.08 -1.52 0.70
CA LEU A 66 -2.46 -0.13 0.97
C LEU A 66 -3.84 0.20 0.40
N VAL A 67 -4.12 -0.20 -0.84
CA VAL A 67 -5.45 -0.04 -1.47
C VAL A 67 -6.52 -0.76 -0.66
N LYS A 68 -6.26 -1.98 -0.16
CA LYS A 68 -7.21 -2.71 0.69
C LYS A 68 -7.49 -1.98 2.01
N VAL A 69 -6.47 -1.38 2.62
CA VAL A 69 -6.62 -0.58 3.85
C VAL A 69 -7.39 0.71 3.56
N ALA A 70 -7.03 1.45 2.52
CA ALA A 70 -7.70 2.69 2.12
C ALA A 70 -9.19 2.46 1.82
N LYS A 71 -9.53 1.36 1.14
CA LYS A 71 -10.93 0.96 0.91
C LYS A 71 -11.69 0.72 2.23
N ARG A 72 -11.04 0.11 3.22
CA ARG A 72 -11.64 -0.12 4.56
C ARG A 72 -11.84 1.19 5.30
N GLU A 73 -10.85 2.07 5.31
CA GLU A 73 -10.94 3.40 5.92
C GLU A 73 -12.08 4.22 5.32
N MET A 74 -12.20 4.23 3.98
CA MET A 74 -13.30 4.93 3.30
C MET A 74 -14.66 4.30 3.62
N ALA A 75 -14.76 2.97 3.68
CA ALA A 75 -15.98 2.28 4.07
C ALA A 75 -16.38 2.62 5.52
N ILE A 76 -15.41 2.70 6.44
CA ILE A 76 -15.62 3.16 7.82
C ILE A 76 -16.12 4.61 7.82
N GLY A 77 -15.52 5.50 7.03
CA GLY A 77 -15.96 6.90 6.91
C GLY A 77 -17.40 7.02 6.42
N ILE A 78 -17.78 6.28 5.37
CA ILE A 78 -19.16 6.23 4.86
C ILE A 78 -20.12 5.67 5.92
N TRP A 79 -19.72 4.62 6.64
CA TRP A 79 -20.54 4.05 7.71
C TRP A 79 -20.71 5.04 8.86
N LYS A 80 -19.63 5.69 9.32
CA LYS A 80 -19.68 6.74 10.35
C LYS A 80 -20.59 7.88 9.92
N ASN A 81 -20.48 8.41 8.70
CA ASN A 81 -21.34 9.51 8.24
C ASN A 81 -22.83 9.11 8.12
N LYS A 82 -23.14 7.83 7.89
CA LYS A 82 -24.53 7.34 7.82
C LYS A 82 -25.15 7.02 9.18
N ASN A 83 -24.31 6.69 10.17
CA ASN A 83 -24.74 6.31 11.52
C ASN A 83 -24.44 7.40 12.56
N SER A 84 -23.65 8.40 12.19
CA SER A 84 -23.66 9.73 12.80
C SER A 84 -24.98 10.34 12.39
N TYR A 85 -26.03 9.97 13.10
CA TYR A 85 -27.13 10.90 13.30
C TYR A 85 -26.48 12.21 13.73
N ASP A 86 -26.82 13.30 13.06
CA ASP A 86 -26.79 14.60 13.74
C ASP A 86 -27.24 14.35 15.17
N GLU A 87 -26.49 14.85 16.14
CA GLU A 87 -27.04 15.05 17.47
C GLU A 87 -28.25 15.97 17.29
N VAL A 88 -29.40 15.38 16.98
CA VAL A 88 -30.73 15.99 17.09
C VAL A 88 -31.02 16.04 18.58
N ALA A 89 -30.53 17.11 19.21
CA ALA A 89 -31.18 17.91 20.26
C ALA A 89 -30.22 18.94 20.84
#